data_AF-A0A5C7EI17-F1
#
_entry.id   AF-A0A5C7EI17-F1
#
_cell.length_a   1.000
_cell.length_b   1.000
_cell.length_c   1.000
_cell.angle_alpha   90.00
_cell.angle_beta   90.00
_cell.angle_gamma   90.00
#
_symmetry.space_group_name_H-M   'P 1'
#
loop_
_entity.id
_entity.type
_entity.pdbx_description
1 polymer ?
#
loop_
_entity_poly.entity_id
_entity_poly.type
_entity_poly.pdbx_seq_one_letter_code
_entity_poly.pdbx_strand_id
1 'polypeptide(L)'
;MEKSKKERIEKLSEKTKNLNLDNELYIFVNNIKWGKKANILINCVDLGTNIEFYFSVFFSNKYFSRSGDFNFREYMENSFENNRILAVKFKRSKTGYLNCFNARIAEVSDL
;
A
#
# COMPACT_ATOMS: atom_id res chain seq x y z
N MET A 1 24.65 4.04 6.42
CA MET A 1 23.28 3.51 6.58
C MET A 1 22.20 4.49 6.09
N GLU A 2 22.39 5.80 6.21
CA GLU A 2 21.42 6.79 5.69
C GLU A 2 21.39 6.92 4.16
N LYS A 3 22.55 6.84 3.50
CA LYS A 3 22.68 6.92 2.04
C LYS A 3 21.80 5.87 1.31
N SER A 4 21.81 4.62 1.79
CA SER A 4 20.98 3.55 1.23
C SER A 4 19.49 3.71 1.50
N LYS A 5 19.09 4.41 2.57
CA LYS A 5 17.68 4.72 2.84
C LYS A 5 17.16 5.77 1.87
N LYS A 6 17.94 6.84 1.65
CA LYS A 6 17.59 7.91 0.71
C LYS A 6 17.46 7.39 -0.72
N GLU A 7 18.41 6.58 -1.19
CA GLU A 7 18.34 5.95 -2.52
C GLU A 7 17.11 5.05 -2.70
N ARG A 8 16.69 4.31 -1.65
CA ARG A 8 15.48 3.47 -1.71
C ARG A 8 14.20 4.30 -1.81
N ILE A 9 14.16 5.43 -1.11
CA ILE A 9 13.04 6.37 -1.17
C ILE A 9 12.96 7.00 -2.55
N GLU A 10 14.08 7.48 -3.08
CA GLU A 10 14.14 8.09 -4.42
C GLU A 10 13.70 7.09 -5.49
N LYS A 11 14.20 5.85 -5.44
CA LYS A 11 13.78 4.78 -6.35
C LYS A 11 12.28 4.49 -6.26
N LEU A 12 11.72 4.42 -5.06
CA LEU A 12 10.28 4.21 -4.88
C LEU A 12 9.48 5.41 -5.41
N SER A 13 9.92 6.63 -5.11
CA SER A 13 9.26 7.85 -5.54
C SER A 13 9.23 7.95 -7.06
N GLU A 14 10.36 7.65 -7.71
CA GLU A 14 10.50 7.62 -9.17
C GLU A 14 9.63 6.52 -9.80
N LYS A 15 9.67 5.29 -9.25
CA LYS A 15 8.86 4.17 -9.76
C LYS A 15 7.36 4.47 -9.69
N THR A 16 6.94 5.19 -8.66
CA THR A 16 5.53 5.50 -8.40
C THR A 16 5.11 6.89 -8.90
N LYS A 17 5.97 7.62 -9.61
CA LYS A 17 5.70 9.03 -9.97
C LYS A 17 4.49 9.22 -10.88
N ASN A 18 4.19 8.20 -11.69
CA ASN A 18 3.09 8.21 -12.67
C ASN A 18 1.76 7.67 -12.10
N LEU A 19 1.73 7.28 -10.82
CA LEU A 19 0.48 6.87 -10.19
C LEU A 19 -0.44 8.10 -10.02
N ASN A 20 -1.70 7.97 -10.43
CA ASN A 20 -2.71 9.00 -10.17
C ASN A 20 -3.17 8.92 -8.71
N LEU A 21 -2.56 9.72 -7.83
CA LEU A 21 -2.86 9.70 -6.39
C LEU A 21 -4.08 10.55 -5.99
N ASP A 22 -4.72 11.26 -6.94
CA ASP A 22 -5.90 12.07 -6.65
C ASP A 22 -7.15 11.19 -6.42
N ASN A 23 -7.17 10.02 -7.07
CA ASN A 23 -8.24 9.04 -7.01
C ASN A 23 -7.84 7.78 -6.22
N GLU A 24 -8.79 6.85 -6.06
CA GLU A 24 -8.47 5.50 -5.64
C GLU A 24 -7.65 4.79 -6.73
N LEU A 25 -6.65 4.03 -6.31
CA LEU A 25 -5.95 3.07 -7.15
C LEU A 25 -6.53 1.69 -6.87
N TYR A 26 -6.73 0.91 -7.93
CA TYR A 26 -7.05 -0.50 -7.81
C TYR A 26 -5.75 -1.29 -7.86
N ILE A 27 -5.41 -1.93 -6.74
CA ILE A 27 -4.17 -2.68 -6.62
C ILE A 27 -4.45 -4.16 -6.53
N PHE A 28 -3.66 -4.96 -7.24
CA PHE A 28 -3.54 -6.39 -6.99
C PHE A 28 -2.41 -6.64 -6.00
N VAL A 29 -2.73 -7.22 -4.85
CA VAL A 29 -1.77 -7.57 -3.80
C VAL A 29 -1.10 -8.90 -4.14
N ASN A 30 0.16 -8.82 -4.58
CA ASN A 30 0.98 -10.00 -4.89
C ASN A 30 1.36 -10.75 -3.62
N ASN A 31 1.77 -10.01 -2.59
CA ASN A 31 2.32 -10.55 -1.36
C ASN A 31 2.12 -9.58 -0.21
N ILE A 32 1.82 -10.13 0.96
CA ILE A 32 1.68 -9.42 2.22
C ILE A 32 2.41 -10.20 3.32
N LYS A 33 3.21 -9.50 4.13
CA LYS A 33 4.00 -10.14 5.19
C LYS A 33 4.35 -9.19 6.32
N TRP A 34 4.69 -9.76 7.47
CA TRP A 34 5.38 -9.04 8.52
C TRP A 34 6.76 -8.56 8.05
N GLY A 35 7.00 -7.26 8.20
CA GLY A 35 8.29 -6.62 7.99
C GLY A 35 9.01 -6.32 9.31
N LYS A 36 10.01 -5.44 9.24
CA LYS A 36 10.81 -5.05 10.40
C LYS A 36 10.03 -4.13 11.33
N LYS A 37 10.27 -4.25 12.65
CA LYS A 37 9.59 -3.44 13.68
C LYS A 37 8.07 -3.58 13.66
N ALA A 38 7.59 -4.80 13.39
CA ALA A 38 6.17 -5.12 13.35
C ALA A 38 5.37 -4.18 12.43
N ASN A 39 5.88 -3.88 11.24
CA ASN A 39 5.07 -3.29 10.16
C ASN A 39 4.54 -4.41 9.27
N ILE A 40 3.43 -4.17 8.57
CA ILE A 40 2.98 -5.03 7.49
C ILE A 40 3.54 -4.44 6.19
N LEU A 41 4.26 -5.25 5.42
CA LEU A 41 4.78 -4.89 4.10
C LEU A 41 3.90 -5.51 3.03
N ILE A 42 3.40 -4.66 2.13
CA ILE A 42 2.50 -5.05 1.04
C ILE A 42 3.23 -4.78 -0.27
N ASN A 43 3.37 -5.81 -1.09
CA ASN A 43 3.84 -5.71 -2.47
C ASN A 43 2.64 -5.88 -3.40
N CYS A 44 2.49 -4.96 -4.34
CA CYS A 44 1.31 -4.90 -5.19
C CYS A 44 1.62 -4.32 -6.56
N VAL A 45 0.68 -4.48 -7.47
CA VAL A 45 0.67 -3.86 -8.80
C VAL A 45 -0.55 -2.97 -8.89
N ASP A 46 -0.38 -1.73 -9.33
CA ASP A 46 -1.52 -0.89 -9.74
C ASP A 46 -2.09 -1.43 -11.05
N LEU A 47 -3.37 -1.77 -11.08
CA LEU A 47 -4.04 -2.37 -12.23
C LEU A 47 -4.19 -1.37 -13.40
N GLY A 48 -4.27 -0.07 -13.12
CA GLY A 48 -4.41 0.96 -14.16
C GLY A 48 -3.12 1.20 -14.94
N THR A 49 -1.98 1.23 -14.26
CA THR A 49 -0.67 1.55 -14.86
C THR A 49 0.27 0.35 -14.99
N ASN A 50 -0.09 -0.80 -14.42
CA ASN A 50 0.77 -1.99 -14.28
C ASN A 50 2.10 -1.72 -13.53
N ILE A 51 2.15 -0.66 -12.72
CA ILE A 51 3.33 -0.32 -11.92
C ILE A 51 3.33 -1.18 -10.66
N GLU A 52 4.37 -1.98 -10.49
CA GLU A 52 4.61 -2.70 -9.24
C GLU A 52 5.25 -1.78 -8.19
N PHE A 53 4.78 -1.81 -6.95
CA PHE A 53 5.36 -1.05 -5.85
C PHE A 53 5.11 -1.73 -4.51
N TYR A 54 5.66 -1.14 -3.45
CA TYR A 54 5.41 -1.59 -2.08
C TYR A 54 5.05 -0.42 -1.18
N PHE A 55 4.25 -0.71 -0.16
CA PHE A 55 3.98 0.23 0.92
C PHE A 55 3.96 -0.50 2.27
N SER A 56 4.07 0.27 3.35
CA SER A 56 4.13 -0.25 4.71
C SER A 56 3.00 0.30 5.55
N VAL A 57 2.37 -0.58 6.33
CA VAL A 57 1.37 -0.25 7.33
C VAL A 57 1.98 -0.43 8.71
N PHE A 58 2.02 0.64 9.50
CA PHE A 58 2.72 0.66 10.77
C PHE A 58 1.78 0.44 11.96
N PHE A 59 2.29 -0.20 13.02
CA PHE A 59 1.57 -0.40 14.28
C PHE A 59 1.12 0.91 14.96
N SER A 60 1.72 2.06 14.62
CA SER A 60 1.33 3.36 15.21
C SER A 60 -0.16 3.70 15.00
N ASN A 61 -0.80 3.11 14.01
CA ASN A 61 -2.25 3.19 13.81
C ASN A 61 -2.94 1.82 13.97
N LYS A 62 -2.40 0.94 14.81
CA LYS A 62 -2.89 -0.43 15.06
C LYS A 62 -3.15 -1.24 13.78
N TYR A 63 -2.33 -1.01 12.74
CA TYR A 63 -2.47 -1.62 11.41
C TYR A 63 -3.67 -1.15 10.57
N PHE A 64 -4.34 -0.08 10.97
CA PHE A 64 -5.41 0.51 10.17
C PHE A 64 -4.87 1.47 9.09
N SER A 65 -5.63 1.62 8.01
CA SER A 65 -5.58 2.79 7.12
C SER A 65 -5.67 4.09 7.94
N ARG A 66 -5.17 5.22 7.43
CA ARG A 66 -5.16 6.47 8.21
C ARG A 66 -6.56 6.96 8.61
N SER A 67 -7.59 6.70 7.81
CA SER A 67 -8.98 6.99 8.12
C SER A 67 -9.59 6.03 9.13
N GLY A 68 -8.98 4.87 9.37
CA GLY A 68 -9.48 3.86 10.32
C GLY A 68 -10.52 2.90 9.73
N ASP A 69 -10.77 2.96 8.41
CA ASP A 69 -11.79 2.14 7.73
C ASP A 69 -11.32 0.74 7.33
N PHE A 70 -10.01 0.47 7.35
CA PHE A 70 -9.48 -0.81 6.89
C PHE A 70 -8.39 -1.35 7.80
N ASN A 71 -8.58 -2.57 8.30
CA ASN A 71 -7.61 -3.25 9.15
C ASN A 71 -6.71 -4.17 8.31
N PHE A 72 -5.47 -3.76 8.05
CA PHE A 72 -4.54 -4.54 7.24
C PHE A 72 -4.06 -5.82 7.91
N ARG A 73 -4.11 -5.89 9.25
CA ARG A 73 -3.75 -7.12 9.96
C ARG A 73 -4.82 -8.18 9.76
N GLU A 74 -6.09 -7.81 9.96
CA GLU A 74 -7.21 -8.71 9.72
C GLU A 74 -7.28 -9.14 8.25
N TYR A 75 -7.04 -8.20 7.33
CA TYR A 75 -6.90 -8.51 5.91
C TYR A 75 -5.82 -9.57 5.67
N MET A 76 -4.61 -9.37 6.21
CA MET A 76 -3.50 -10.31 6.06
C MET A 76 -3.80 -11.70 6.63
N GLU A 77 -4.41 -11.75 7.82
CA GLU A 77 -4.61 -12.99 8.58
C GLU A 77 -5.81 -13.78 8.08
N ASN A 78 -6.86 -13.13 7.57
CA ASN A 78 -8.16 -13.78 7.32
C ASN A 78 -8.71 -13.63 5.89
N SER A 79 -8.30 -12.60 5.14
CA SER A 79 -8.97 -12.25 3.87
C SER A 79 -8.07 -12.31 2.64
N PHE A 80 -6.75 -12.22 2.81
CA PHE A 80 -5.80 -12.07 1.71
C PHE A 80 -5.88 -13.19 0.66
N GLU A 81 -6.07 -14.43 1.09
CA GLU A 81 -6.12 -15.57 0.16
C GLU A 81 -7.28 -15.47 -0.83
N ASN A 82 -8.41 -14.92 -0.37
CA ASN A 82 -9.66 -14.83 -1.14
C ASN A 82 -9.90 -13.44 -1.75
N ASN A 83 -9.24 -12.41 -1.26
CA ASN A 83 -9.44 -11.02 -1.67
C ASN A 83 -8.10 -10.39 -2.01
N ARG A 84 -7.64 -10.50 -3.25
CA ARG A 84 -6.34 -9.94 -3.66
C ARG A 84 -6.42 -8.55 -4.25
N ILE A 85 -7.61 -8.03 -4.54
CA ILE A 85 -7.78 -6.71 -5.14
C ILE A 85 -8.32 -5.76 -4.07
N LEU A 86 -7.60 -4.65 -3.88
CA LEU A 86 -7.99 -3.58 -2.97
C LEU A 86 -8.17 -2.28 -3.76
N ALA A 87 -9.20 -1.51 -3.43
CA ALA A 87 -9.26 -0.11 -3.77
C ALA A 87 -8.55 0.67 -2.64
N VAL A 88 -7.54 1.47 -3.00
CA VAL A 88 -6.69 2.16 -2.03
C VAL A 88 -6.50 3.61 -2.40
N LYS A 89 -6.65 4.51 -1.44
CA LYS A 89 -6.29 5.92 -1.60
C LYS A 89 -4.95 6.19 -0.94
N PHE A 90 -3.96 6.63 -1.70
CA PHE A 90 -2.65 6.99 -1.14
C PHE A 90 -2.49 8.50 -1.00
N LYS A 91 -1.69 8.90 -0.01
CA LYS A 91 -1.10 10.24 0.07
C LYS A 91 0.41 10.11 0.14
N ARG A 92 1.12 10.81 -0.74
CA ARG A 92 2.58 10.87 -0.71
C ARG A 92 3.02 11.74 0.48
N SER A 93 3.91 11.21 1.31
CA SER A 93 4.51 11.99 2.41
C SER A 93 5.47 13.03 1.86
N LYS A 94 5.83 14.03 2.68
CA LYS A 94 6.92 14.98 2.38
C LYS A 94 8.25 14.28 2.06
N THR A 95 8.42 13.05 2.55
CA THR A 95 9.60 12.21 2.35
C THR A 95 9.43 11.19 1.22
N GLY A 96 8.38 11.28 0.39
CA GLY A 96 8.20 10.45 -0.80
C GLY A 96 7.59 9.06 -0.58
N TYR A 97 7.24 8.68 0.65
CA TYR A 97 6.56 7.41 0.94
C TYR A 97 5.07 7.49 0.60
N LEU A 98 4.51 6.39 0.10
CA LEU A 98 3.06 6.25 -0.04
C LEU A 98 2.43 5.83 1.30
N ASN A 99 1.63 6.71 1.88
CA ASN A 99 0.79 6.38 3.03
C ASN A 99 -0.60 6.00 2.54
N CYS A 100 -1.06 4.80 2.86
CA CYS A 100 -2.43 4.41 2.62
C CYS A 100 -3.37 5.23 3.53
N PHE A 101 -4.16 6.10 2.93
CA PHE A 101 -5.10 6.95 3.64
C PHE A 101 -6.39 6.19 3.93
N ASN A 102 -6.95 5.51 2.93
CA ASN A 102 -8.16 4.68 2.98
C ASN A 102 -7.90 3.39 2.17
N ALA A 103 -8.51 2.28 2.58
CA ALA A 103 -8.56 1.08 1.77
C ALA A 103 -9.92 0.37 1.90
N ARG A 104 -10.25 -0.47 0.92
CA ARG A 104 -11.37 -1.42 0.98
C ARG A 104 -11.11 -2.60 0.05
N ILE A 105 -11.80 -3.71 0.28
CA ILE A 105 -11.86 -4.80 -0.71
C ILE A 105 -12.57 -4.26 -1.94
N ALA A 106 -11.99 -4.47 -3.13
CA ALA A 106 -12.63 -4.07 -4.37
C ALA A 106 -13.77 -5.03 -4.69
N GLU A 107 -14.90 -4.48 -5.13
CA GLU A 107 -16.04 -5.25 -5.61
C GLU A 107 -15.93 -5.47 -7.12
N VAL A 108 -16.66 -6.44 -7.66
CA VAL A 108 -16.68 -6.72 -9.11
C VAL A 108 -17.16 -5.51 -9.91
N SER A 109 -18.04 -4.69 -9.35
CA SER A 109 -18.58 -3.46 -9.96
C SER A 109 -17.54 -2.33 -10.10
N ASP A 110 -16.40 -2.43 -9.40
CA ASP A 110 -15.35 -1.42 -9.44
C ASP A 110 -14.35 -1.60 -10.60
N LEU A 111 -14.33 -2.79 -11.22
CA LEU A 111 -13.34 -3.24 -12.23
C LEU A 111 -13.90 -3.17 -13.64
#